data_AF-A0A235GDD6-F1
#
_entry.id   AF-A0A235GDD6-F1
#
_cell.length_a   1.000
_cell.length_b   1.000
_cell.length_c   1.000
_cell.angle_alpha   90.00
_cell.angle_beta   90.00
_cell.angle_gamma   90.00
#
_symmetry.space_group_name_H-M   'P 1'
#
loop_
_entity.id
_entity.type
_entity.pdbx_description
1 polymer ?
#
loop_
_entity_poly.entity_id
_entity_poly.type
_entity_poly.pdbx_seq_one_letter_code
_entity_poly.pdbx_strand_id
1 'polypeptide(L)' 'MTNKIVAGLRGVLWWVRSVMGDLDYERYVEHARRHHADAPVMSEREFWRRRHAAADANPGARCC' A
#
# COMPACT_ATOMS: atom_id res chain seq x y z
N MET A 1 18.07 25.90 -9.08
CA MET A 1 17.50 25.02 -10.14
C MET A 1 17.34 23.56 -9.68
N THR A 2 18.23 23.04 -8.83
CA THR A 2 18.24 21.68 -8.25
C THR A 2 16.94 21.27 -7.57
N ASN A 3 16.24 22.19 -6.89
CA ASN A 3 15.05 21.87 -6.10
C ASN A 3 13.84 21.42 -6.96
N LYS A 4 13.72 21.94 -8.20
CA LYS A 4 12.66 21.51 -9.13
C LYS A 4 12.89 20.10 -9.67
N ILE A 5 14.15 19.72 -9.87
CA ILE A 5 14.54 18.37 -10.31
C ILE A 5 14.25 17.37 -9.19
N VAL A 6 14.60 17.71 -7.94
CA VAL A 6 14.28 16.88 -6.76
C VAL A 6 12.76 16.74 -6.57
N ALA A 7 11.99 17.82 -6.72
CA ALA A 7 10.53 17.77 -6.63
C ALA A 7 9.92 16.88 -7.73
N GLY A 8 10.39 17.00 -8.97
CA GLY A 8 9.95 16.16 -10.09
C GLY A 8 10.26 14.67 -9.87
N LEU A 9 11.47 14.34 -9.42
CA LEU A 9 11.88 12.97 -9.10
C LEU A 9 11.04 12.36 -7.98
N ARG A 10 10.69 13.14 -6.94
CA ARG A 10 9.80 12.69 -5.86
C ARG A 10 8.38 12.40 -6.37
N GLY A 11 7.87 13.19 -7.30
CA GLY A 11 6.58 12.94 -7.94
C GLY A 11 6.57 11.65 -8.78
N VAL A 12 7.61 11.42 -9.56
CA VAL A 12 7.77 10.18 -10.35
C VAL A 12 7.90 8.96 -9.44
N LEU A 13 8.71 9.04 -8.38
CA LEU A 13 8.85 7.97 -7.39
C LEU A 13 7.53 7.68 -6.67
N TRP A 14 6.76 8.70 -6.31
CA TRP A 14 5.43 8.53 -5.72
C TRP A 14 4.48 7.83 -6.71
N TRP A 15 4.49 8.22 -7.98
CA TRP A 15 3.67 7.60 -9.01
C TRP A 15 4.04 6.13 -9.23
N VAL A 16 5.33 5.82 -9.35
CA VAL A 16 5.82 4.43 -9.49
C VAL A 16 5.41 3.59 -8.27
N ARG A 17 5.62 4.10 -7.04
CA ARG A 17 5.22 3.40 -5.81
C ARG A 17 3.70 3.23 -5.70
N SER A 18 2.93 4.20 -6.18
CA SER A 18 1.47 4.13 -6.24
C SER A 18 0.98 3.02 -7.19
N VAL A 19 1.65 2.87 -8.35
CA VAL A 19 1.31 1.89 -9.38
C VAL A 19 1.80 0.48 -9.01
N MET A 20 2.98 0.35 -8.41
CA MET A 20 3.53 -0.94 -7.99
C MET A 20 2.87 -1.51 -6.72
N GLY A 21 2.00 -0.74 -6.06
CA GLY A 21 1.31 -1.17 -4.85
C GLY A 21 2.13 -1.02 -3.56
N ASP A 22 3.29 -0.35 -3.62
CA ASP A 22 4.12 -0.03 -2.44
C ASP A 22 3.40 0.90 -1.45
N LEU A 23 2.34 1.60 -1.90
CA LEU A 23 1.51 2.45 -1.04
C LEU A 23 0.30 1.72 -0.45
N ASP A 24 0.12 0.42 -0.70
CA ASP A 24 -1.05 -0.31 -0.19
C ASP A 24 -1.07 -0.35 1.34
N TYR A 25 0.09 -0.42 1.99
CA TYR A 25 0.18 -0.32 3.44
C TYR A 25 -0.19 1.07 3.95
N GLU A 26 0.32 2.15 3.33
CA GLU A 26 -0.03 3.52 3.71
C GLU A 26 -1.53 3.80 3.55
N ARG A 27 -2.13 3.32 2.45
CA ARG A 27 -3.60 3.38 2.23
C ARG A 27 -4.36 2.58 3.29
N TYR A 28 -3.88 1.40 3.68
CA TYR A 28 -4.46 0.63 4.77
C TYR A 28 -4.42 1.39 6.10
N VAL A 29 -3.29 2.00 6.44
CA VAL A 29 -3.13 2.80 7.67
C VAL A 29 -4.08 3.99 7.65
N GLU A 30 -4.16 4.71 6.54
CA GLU A 30 -5.07 5.83 6.37
C GLU A 30 -6.53 5.40 6.52
N HIS A 31 -6.93 4.31 5.86
CA HIS A 31 -8.27 3.73 5.98
C HIS A 31 -8.56 3.30 7.42
N ALA A 32 -7.64 2.58 8.06
CA ALA A 32 -7.76 2.14 9.44
C ALA A 32 -7.92 3.32 10.40
N ARG A 33 -7.13 4.40 10.24
CA ARG A 33 -7.26 5.60 11.05
C ARG A 33 -8.57 6.35 10.83
N ARG A 34 -9.10 6.36 9.60
CA ARG A 34 -10.38 7.02 9.27
C ARG A 34 -11.59 6.26 9.81
N HIS A 35 -11.57 4.92 9.79
CA HIS A 35 -12.72 4.09 10.17
C HIS A 35 -12.62 3.50 11.58
N HIS A 36 -11.42 3.37 12.12
CA HIS A 36 -11.13 2.72 13.40
C HIS A 36 -10.02 3.50 14.14
N ALA A 37 -10.31 4.75 14.50
CA ALA A 37 -9.34 5.67 15.11
C ALA A 37 -8.70 5.11 16.40
N ASP A 38 -9.44 4.31 17.18
CA ASP A 38 -8.99 3.76 18.46
C ASP A 38 -8.38 2.35 18.34
N ALA A 39 -8.41 1.74 17.15
CA ALA A 39 -7.88 0.40 16.96
C ALA A 39 -6.37 0.43 16.65
N PRO A 40 -5.57 -0.48 17.23
CA PRO A 40 -4.17 -0.59 16.87
C PRO A 40 -4.04 -0.98 15.39
N VAL A 41 -3.25 -0.21 14.65
CA VAL A 41 -2.95 -0.48 13.24
C VAL A 41 -1.95 -1.62 13.16
N MET A 42 -2.21 -2.58 12.28
CA MET A 42 -1.35 -3.75 12.05
C MET A 42 0.02 -3.31 11.54
N SER A 43 1.09 -4.04 11.88
CA SER A 43 2.41 -3.77 11.32
C SER A 43 2.48 -4.09 9.82
N GLU A 44 3.36 -3.43 9.08
CA GLU A 44 3.53 -3.61 7.63
C GLU A 44 3.76 -5.07 7.24
N ARG A 45 4.61 -5.78 7.97
CA ARG A 45 4.90 -7.19 7.73
C ARG A 45 3.66 -8.08 7.90
N GLU A 46 2.85 -7.81 8.91
CA GLU A 46 1.62 -8.55 9.15
C GLU A 46 0.56 -8.25 8.09
N PHE A 47 0.47 -7.00 7.64
CA PHE A 47 -0.41 -6.60 6.54
C PHE A 47 -0.09 -7.39 5.27
N TRP A 48 1.18 -7.44 4.86
CA TRP A 48 1.60 -8.21 3.68
C TRP A 48 1.36 -9.71 3.85
N ARG A 49 1.67 -10.28 5.02
CA ARG A 49 1.40 -11.69 5.29
C ARG A 49 -0.09 -12.02 5.15
N ARG A 50 -0.97 -11.22 5.73
CA ARG A 50 -2.42 -11.41 5.65
C ARG A 50 -2.92 -11.24 4.22
N ARG A 51 -2.40 -10.26 3.48
CA ARG A 51 -2.76 -10.04 2.07
C ARG A 51 -2.38 -11.24 1.19
N HIS A 52 -1.16 -11.75 1.33
CA HIS A 52 -0.73 -12.95 0.59
C HIS A 52 -1.54 -14.18 0.98
N ALA A 53 -1.80 -14.38 2.28
CA ALA A 53 -2.67 -15.47 2.73
C ALA A 53 -4.10 -15.36 2.18
N ALA A 54 -4.65 -14.15 2.08
CA ALA A 54 -5.96 -13.93 1.49
C ALA A 54 -5.97 -14.20 -0.02
N ALA A 55 -4.89 -13.85 -0.74
CA ALA A 55 -4.74 -14.13 -2.17
C ALA A 55 -4.54 -15.62 -2.45
N ASP A 56 -3.87 -16.34 -1.55
CA ASP A 56 -3.67 -17.79 -1.62
C ASP A 56 -4.95 -18.56 -1.28
N ALA A 57 -5.69 -18.12 -0.25
CA ALA A 57 -6.96 -18.73 0.17
C ALA A 57 -8.11 -18.43 -0.81
N ASN A 58 -8.09 -17.27 -1.47
CA ASN A 58 -9.05 -16.89 -2.50
C ASN A 58 -8.30 -16.55 -3.78
N PRO A 59 -7.78 -17.56 -4.50
CA PRO A 59 -7.27 -17.34 -5.84
C PRO A 59 -8.51 -17.03 -6.68
N GLY A 60 -8.80 -15.74 -6.90
CA GLY A 60 -9.97 -15.27 -7.64
C GLY A 60 -10.13 -16.05 -8.96
N ALA A 61 -11.35 -16.10 -9.51
CA ALA A 61 -11.75 -16.94 -10.65
C ALA A 61 -10.56 -17.33 -11.55
N ARG A 62 -9.93 -18.46 -11.24
CA ARG A 62 -8.89 -19.00 -12.11
C ARG A 62 -9.65 -19.48 -13.31
N CYS A 63 -9.31 -18.93 -14.47
CA CYS A 63 -9.69 -19.45 -15.76
C CYS A 63 -9.22 -20.91 -15.81
N CYS A 64 -10.12 -21.79 -15.37
CA CYS A 64 -10.20 -23.18 -15.73
C CYS A 64 -11.27 -23.26 -16.81
#